data_AF-A0A340YFH1-F1
#
_entry.id   AF-A0A340YFH1-F1
#
_cell.length_a   1.000
_cell.length_b   1.000
_cell.length_c   1.000
_cell.angle_alpha   90.00
_cell.angle_beta   90.00
_cell.angle_gamma   90.00
#
_symmetry.space_group_name_H-M   'P 1'
#
loop_
_entity.id
_entity.type
_entity.pdbx_description
1 polymer ?
#
loop_
_entity_poly.entity_id
_entity_poly.type
_entity_poly.pdbx_seq_one_letter_code
_entity_poly.pdbx_strand_id
1 'polypeptide(L)'
;MPSSALLCCLIFLAGVAASQHQGTQAKDSCIHFPDSLPHMLRELRAAFSSVKTFFQMNDHLDNSLLSQSLLEDFKGYLGCQALSEMIQFYLEEVMPQAEDHGPNIKEHVNSLGEKLKTLRLRLRRCHRFLPCENKSKAVEQVKSVFNKLQDKGVYKAMSEFDIFINYIEAYMTTKMKN
;
A
#
# COMPACT_ATOMS: atom_id res chain seq x y z
N MET A 1 -55.02 39.55 -23.49
CA MET A 1 -53.60 39.41 -23.06
C MET A 1 -53.40 37.97 -22.59
N PRO A 2 -52.95 37.05 -23.46
CA PRO A 2 -52.56 35.72 -23.02
C PRO A 2 -51.03 35.51 -23.12
N SER A 3 -50.56 34.41 -22.53
CA SER A 3 -49.24 33.81 -22.70
C SER A 3 -48.04 34.47 -22.01
N SER A 4 -47.85 34.13 -20.73
CA SER A 4 -46.51 34.07 -20.14
C SER A 4 -46.34 32.98 -19.06
N ALA A 5 -47.24 31.98 -19.00
CA ALA A 5 -47.22 30.97 -17.91
C ALA A 5 -46.86 29.54 -18.36
N LEU A 6 -46.41 29.33 -19.60
CA LEU A 6 -46.09 27.98 -20.11
C LEU A 6 -44.62 27.76 -20.46
N LEU A 7 -43.73 28.68 -20.09
CA LEU A 7 -42.31 28.65 -20.51
C LEU A 7 -41.31 28.42 -19.37
N CYS A 8 -41.74 27.81 -18.25
CA CYS A 8 -40.84 27.46 -17.14
C CYS A 8 -40.69 25.95 -16.88
N CYS A 9 -41.34 25.07 -17.66
CA CYS A 9 -41.32 23.63 -17.40
C CYS A 9 -40.52 22.78 -18.39
N LEU A 10 -39.71 23.36 -19.29
CA LEU A 10 -39.05 22.60 -20.37
C LEU A 10 -37.52 22.55 -20.35
N ILE A 11 -36.85 22.87 -19.25
CA ILE A 11 -35.37 22.76 -19.20
C ILE A 11 -34.90 22.17 -17.87
N PHE A 12 -35.21 20.91 -17.58
CA PHE A 12 -34.43 20.10 -16.63
C PHE A 12 -34.55 18.59 -16.93
N LEU A 13 -34.34 18.22 -18.19
CA LEU A 13 -33.99 16.84 -18.58
C LEU A 13 -32.63 16.84 -19.29
N ALA A 14 -31.62 17.43 -18.64
CA ALA A 14 -30.24 17.06 -18.92
C ALA A 14 -29.98 15.78 -18.15
N GLY A 15 -30.12 14.65 -18.85
CA GLY A 15 -29.80 13.34 -18.33
C GLY A 15 -28.41 13.35 -17.70
N VAL A 16 -28.33 12.82 -16.48
CA VAL A 16 -27.08 12.42 -15.85
C VAL A 16 -26.48 11.34 -16.74
N ALA A 17 -25.64 11.73 -17.69
CA ALA A 17 -24.73 10.80 -18.33
C ALA A 17 -23.77 10.34 -17.22
N ALA A 18 -24.11 9.22 -16.60
CA ALA A 18 -23.26 8.53 -15.65
C ALA A 18 -21.86 8.43 -16.25
N SER A 19 -20.88 8.95 -15.51
CA SER A 19 -19.46 8.86 -15.84
C SER A 19 -19.04 7.38 -15.91
N GLN A 20 -19.21 6.75 -17.07
CA GLN A 20 -18.67 5.42 -17.39
C GLN A 20 -17.13 5.37 -17.42
N HIS A 21 -16.46 6.47 -17.08
CA HIS A 21 -15.00 6.59 -17.17
C HIS A 21 -14.24 5.73 -16.15
N GLN A 22 -14.87 5.37 -15.01
CA GLN A 22 -14.23 4.55 -13.98
C GLN A 22 -14.20 3.05 -14.31
N GLY A 23 -15.12 2.56 -15.15
CA GLY A 23 -15.20 1.14 -15.51
C GLY A 23 -14.14 0.70 -16.52
N THR A 24 -13.79 1.58 -17.46
CA THR A 24 -12.85 1.29 -18.55
C THR A 24 -11.39 1.36 -18.08
N GLN A 25 -11.06 2.37 -17.27
CA GLN A 25 -9.69 2.56 -16.76
C GLN A 25 -9.26 1.44 -15.78
N ALA A 26 -10.21 0.86 -15.04
CA ALA A 26 -9.96 -0.26 -14.12
C ALA A 26 -9.70 -1.59 -14.84
N LYS A 27 -10.32 -1.83 -16.01
CA LYS A 27 -10.08 -3.01 -16.85
C LYS A 27 -8.72 -2.96 -17.54
N ASP A 28 -8.33 -1.79 -18.08
CA ASP A 28 -7.01 -1.60 -18.67
C ASP A 28 -5.88 -1.76 -17.65
N SER A 29 -6.12 -1.30 -16.41
CA SER A 29 -5.17 -1.46 -15.32
C SER A 29 -5.08 -2.90 -14.77
N CYS A 30 -5.55 -3.93 -15.45
CA CYS A 30 -5.28 -5.32 -15.02
C CYS A 30 -4.77 -6.22 -16.16
N ILE A 31 -4.68 -5.72 -17.39
CA ILE A 31 -4.34 -6.51 -18.60
C ILE A 31 -3.01 -7.28 -18.45
N HIS A 32 -1.98 -6.64 -17.90
CA HIS A 32 -0.66 -7.25 -17.70
C HIS A 32 -0.45 -7.81 -16.29
N PHE A 33 -1.50 -8.08 -15.53
CA PHE A 33 -1.39 -8.64 -14.18
C PHE A 33 -1.78 -10.13 -14.23
N PRO A 34 -1.03 -11.04 -13.60
CA PRO A 34 0.07 -10.82 -12.65
C PRO A 34 1.47 -10.63 -13.25
N ASP A 35 1.65 -10.72 -14.56
CA ASP A 35 2.99 -10.72 -15.20
C ASP A 35 3.86 -9.49 -14.90
N SER A 36 3.23 -8.33 -14.66
CA SER A 36 3.90 -7.08 -14.29
C SER A 36 4.33 -7.00 -12.82
N LEU A 37 3.89 -7.94 -11.97
CA LEU A 37 4.16 -7.91 -10.53
C LEU A 37 5.66 -7.97 -10.18
N PRO A 38 6.49 -8.85 -10.78
CA PRO A 38 7.93 -8.85 -10.53
C PRO A 38 8.59 -7.51 -10.87
N HIS A 39 8.12 -6.83 -11.93
CA HIS A 39 8.61 -5.50 -12.28
C HIS A 39 8.25 -4.47 -11.21
N MET A 40 7.00 -4.45 -10.74
CA MET A 40 6.58 -3.55 -9.65
C MET A 40 7.38 -3.75 -8.36
N LEU A 41 7.67 -5.01 -7.99
CA LEU A 41 8.51 -5.31 -6.83
C LEU A 41 9.96 -4.86 -7.05
N ARG A 42 10.50 -4.98 -8.27
CA ARG A 42 11.84 -4.46 -8.61
C ARG A 42 11.90 -2.94 -8.48
N GLU A 43 10.89 -2.22 -8.98
CA GLU A 43 10.81 -0.76 -8.83
C GLU A 43 10.68 -0.34 -7.37
N LEU A 44 9.91 -1.08 -6.57
CA LEU A 44 9.75 -0.82 -5.15
C LEU A 44 11.08 -1.01 -4.41
N ARG A 45 11.84 -2.06 -4.74
CA ARG A 45 13.21 -2.27 -4.22
C ARG A 45 14.16 -1.16 -4.65
N ALA A 46 14.08 -0.73 -5.91
CA ALA A 46 14.94 0.36 -6.41
C ALA A 46 14.66 1.69 -5.68
N ALA A 47 13.39 2.02 -5.42
CA ALA A 47 13.05 3.17 -4.60
C ALA A 47 13.53 3.01 -3.16
N PHE A 48 13.38 1.82 -2.56
CA PHE A 48 13.88 1.58 -1.21
C PHE A 48 15.41 1.75 -1.12
N SER A 49 16.16 1.29 -2.11
CA SER A 49 17.63 1.46 -2.15
C SER A 49 18.08 2.92 -2.02
N SER A 50 17.26 3.89 -2.44
CA SER A 50 17.59 5.32 -2.30
C SER A 50 17.55 5.83 -0.86
N VAL A 51 16.81 5.16 0.02
CA VAL A 51 16.68 5.53 1.44
C VAL A 51 17.37 4.54 2.40
N LYS A 52 17.70 3.35 1.91
CA LYS A 52 18.21 2.22 2.70
C LYS A 52 19.39 2.61 3.60
N THR A 53 20.44 3.18 3.03
CA THR A 53 21.65 3.54 3.78
C THR A 53 21.35 4.51 4.92
N PHE A 54 20.51 5.52 4.66
CA PHE A 54 20.14 6.51 5.67
C PHE A 54 19.46 5.84 6.88
N PHE A 55 18.43 5.03 6.65
CA PHE A 55 17.70 4.39 7.75
C PHE A 55 18.50 3.29 8.44
N GLN A 56 19.31 2.51 7.71
CA GLN A 56 20.17 1.48 8.30
C GLN A 56 21.28 2.05 9.19
N MET A 57 21.87 3.19 8.82
CA MET A 57 22.92 3.81 9.65
C MET A 57 22.38 4.39 10.96
N ASN A 58 21.09 4.75 10.99
CA ASN A 58 20.42 5.30 12.17
C ASN A 58 19.63 4.24 12.97
N ASP A 59 19.52 3.02 12.46
CA ASP A 59 18.98 1.88 13.19
C ASP A 59 20.06 1.26 14.08
N HIS A 60 19.95 1.50 15.38
CA HIS A 60 20.87 0.97 16.40
C HIS A 60 20.27 -0.20 17.19
N LEU A 61 19.22 -0.84 16.67
CA LEU A 61 18.52 -1.94 17.33
C LEU A 61 18.89 -3.28 16.69
N ASP A 62 19.37 -4.22 17.49
CA ASP A 62 19.75 -5.56 17.01
C ASP A 62 18.57 -6.52 16.88
N ASN A 63 17.44 -6.23 17.52
CA ASN A 63 16.24 -7.06 17.47
C ASN A 63 15.45 -6.79 16.19
N SER A 64 14.83 -7.81 15.59
CA SER A 64 13.99 -7.59 14.41
C SER A 64 12.60 -7.03 14.78
N LEU A 65 12.08 -6.09 13.98
CA LEU A 65 10.70 -5.60 14.09
C LEU A 65 9.75 -6.50 13.29
N LEU A 66 10.12 -6.87 12.06
CA LEU A 66 9.38 -7.76 11.18
C LEU A 66 9.78 -9.22 11.44
N SER A 67 9.07 -9.84 12.37
CA SER A 67 9.35 -11.20 12.85
C SER A 67 8.95 -12.31 11.86
N GLN A 68 9.50 -13.51 12.07
CA GLN A 68 9.10 -14.70 11.33
C GLN A 68 7.60 -15.02 11.46
N SER A 69 6.98 -14.71 12.62
CA SER A 69 5.54 -14.94 12.80
C SER A 69 4.70 -14.10 11.84
N LEU A 70 5.15 -12.90 11.46
CA LEU A 70 4.49 -12.09 10.44
C LEU A 70 4.54 -12.78 9.06
N LEU A 71 5.68 -13.37 8.70
CA LEU A 71 5.80 -14.12 7.45
C LEU A 71 4.88 -15.35 7.42
N GLU A 72 4.76 -16.06 8.53
CA GLU A 72 3.85 -17.20 8.62
C GLU A 72 2.38 -16.76 8.53
N ASP A 73 2.00 -15.63 9.15
CA ASP A 73 0.67 -15.03 8.98
C ASP A 73 0.40 -14.67 7.52
N PHE A 74 1.41 -14.12 6.81
CA PHE A 74 1.32 -13.81 5.37
C PHE A 74 1.07 -15.07 4.54
N LYS A 75 1.67 -16.21 4.87
CA LYS A 75 1.45 -17.47 4.15
C LYS A 75 0.14 -18.17 4.55
N GLY A 76 -0.37 -17.86 5.74
CA GLY A 76 -1.54 -18.49 6.32
C GLY A 76 -2.88 -17.98 5.78
N TYR A 77 -3.96 -18.44 6.42
CA TYR A 77 -5.33 -18.07 6.06
C TYR A 77 -5.63 -16.57 6.26
N LEU A 78 -4.85 -15.89 7.11
CA LEU A 78 -4.92 -14.44 7.36
C LEU A 78 -3.98 -13.62 6.46
N GLY A 79 -3.35 -14.23 5.46
CA GLY A 79 -2.30 -13.58 4.68
C GLY A 79 -2.74 -12.29 3.99
N CYS A 80 -4.00 -12.23 3.54
CA CYS A 80 -4.56 -11.00 2.99
C CYS A 80 -4.61 -9.88 4.04
N GLN A 81 -5.13 -10.19 5.22
CA GLN A 81 -5.36 -9.25 6.32
C GLN A 81 -4.02 -8.68 6.76
N ALA A 82 -3.09 -9.59 7.06
CA ALA A 82 -1.75 -9.23 7.47
C ALA A 82 -1.05 -8.35 6.44
N LEU A 83 -1.11 -8.69 5.14
CA LEU A 83 -0.52 -7.84 4.10
C LEU A 83 -1.22 -6.48 3.98
N SER A 84 -2.56 -6.47 3.92
CA SER A 84 -3.35 -5.23 3.77
C SER A 84 -3.07 -4.25 4.91
N GLU A 85 -3.07 -4.74 6.15
CA GLU A 85 -2.80 -3.93 7.33
C GLU A 85 -1.34 -3.47 7.41
N MET A 86 -0.37 -4.31 7.02
CA MET A 86 1.03 -3.90 6.99
C MET A 86 1.30 -2.82 5.94
N ILE A 87 0.72 -2.93 4.75
CA ILE A 87 0.83 -1.86 3.74
C ILE A 87 0.25 -0.57 4.30
N GLN A 88 -0.92 -0.64 4.95
CA GLN A 88 -1.56 0.53 5.54
C GLN A 88 -0.71 1.14 6.66
N PHE A 89 -0.18 0.30 7.56
CA PHE A 89 0.72 0.71 8.62
C PHE A 89 1.93 1.48 8.08
N TYR A 90 2.60 0.97 7.05
CA TYR A 90 3.72 1.68 6.45
C TYR A 90 3.33 3.03 5.85
N LEU A 91 2.21 3.09 5.11
CA LEU A 91 1.78 4.31 4.42
C LEU A 91 1.23 5.39 5.37
N GLU A 92 0.57 4.99 6.45
CA GLU A 92 -0.18 5.92 7.32
C GLU A 92 0.54 6.21 8.64
N GLU A 93 1.39 5.30 9.13
CA GLU A 93 2.03 5.43 10.44
C GLU A 93 3.55 5.57 10.31
N VAL A 94 4.22 4.81 9.45
CA VAL A 94 5.71 4.82 9.35
C VAL A 94 6.23 5.93 8.44
N MET A 95 5.80 5.95 7.18
CA MET A 95 6.36 6.86 6.16
C MET A 95 6.14 8.34 6.48
N PRO A 96 4.98 8.78 6.99
CA PRO A 96 4.80 10.19 7.35
C PRO A 96 5.81 10.67 8.40
N GLN A 97 6.13 9.83 9.38
CA GLN A 97 7.17 10.15 10.37
C GLN A 97 8.57 10.07 9.74
N ALA A 98 8.80 9.13 8.83
CA ALA A 98 10.07 8.98 8.13
C ALA A 98 10.44 10.21 7.26
N GLU A 99 9.44 10.87 6.67
CA GLU A 99 9.61 12.11 5.90
C GLU A 99 10.16 13.27 6.73
N ASP A 100 9.88 13.31 8.03
CA ASP A 100 10.27 14.41 8.92
C ASP A 100 11.76 14.35 9.33
N HIS A 101 12.45 13.24 9.03
CA HIS A 101 13.86 13.03 9.38
C HIS A 101 14.86 13.74 8.44
N GLY A 102 14.38 14.47 7.42
CA GLY A 102 15.21 15.40 6.67
C GLY A 102 14.69 15.77 5.26
N PRO A 103 14.97 16.99 4.77
CA PRO A 103 14.49 17.43 3.46
C PRO A 103 15.03 16.57 2.30
N ASN A 104 16.26 16.06 2.44
CA ASN A 104 16.91 15.22 1.42
C ASN A 104 16.34 13.79 1.38
N ILE A 105 15.70 13.31 2.45
CA ILE A 105 15.13 11.95 2.50
C ILE A 105 13.65 11.96 2.10
N LYS A 106 12.95 13.07 2.35
CA LYS A 106 11.50 13.22 2.13
C LYS A 106 11.06 12.86 0.71
N GLU A 107 11.73 13.37 -0.32
CA GLU A 107 11.36 13.07 -1.71
C GLU A 107 11.47 11.56 -2.02
N HIS A 108 12.53 10.93 -1.51
CA HIS A 108 12.76 9.50 -1.69
C HIS A 108 11.75 8.63 -0.92
N VAL A 109 11.38 9.03 0.31
CA VAL A 109 10.32 8.37 1.09
C VAL A 109 8.96 8.50 0.38
N ASN A 110 8.64 9.69 -0.14
CA ASN A 110 7.42 9.92 -0.92
C ASN A 110 7.35 9.04 -2.17
N SER A 111 8.46 8.97 -2.92
CA SER A 111 8.58 8.11 -4.10
C SER A 111 8.38 6.63 -3.75
N LEU A 112 8.95 6.17 -2.63
CA LEU A 112 8.75 4.82 -2.11
C LEU A 112 7.28 4.55 -1.75
N GLY A 113 6.64 5.50 -1.05
CA GLY A 113 5.23 5.43 -0.66
C GLY A 113 4.28 5.36 -1.86
N GLU A 114 4.50 6.17 -2.90
CA GLU A 114 3.67 6.14 -4.11
C GLU A 114 3.80 4.82 -4.89
N LYS A 115 5.01 4.22 -4.93
CA LYS A 115 5.17 2.88 -5.50
C LYS A 115 4.45 1.81 -4.68
N LEU A 116 4.52 1.87 -3.34
CA LEU A 116 3.81 0.94 -2.45
C LEU A 116 2.29 1.07 -2.59
N LYS A 117 1.78 2.30 -2.67
CA LYS A 117 0.36 2.61 -2.91
C LYS A 117 -0.12 2.11 -4.27
N THR A 118 0.70 2.28 -5.31
CA THR A 118 0.43 1.74 -6.66
C THR A 118 0.32 0.22 -6.63
N LEU A 119 1.26 -0.45 -5.94
CA LEU A 119 1.21 -1.90 -5.73
C LEU A 119 -0.08 -2.31 -5.01
N ARG A 120 -0.40 -1.67 -3.86
CA ARG A 120 -1.65 -1.92 -3.10
C ARG A 120 -2.89 -1.82 -3.98
N LEU A 121 -2.99 -0.75 -4.78
CA LEU A 121 -4.12 -0.53 -5.68
C LEU A 121 -4.24 -1.63 -6.73
N ARG A 122 -3.12 -2.07 -7.30
CA ARG A 122 -3.10 -3.17 -8.28
C ARG A 122 -3.57 -4.48 -7.65
N LEU A 123 -3.05 -4.83 -6.47
CA LEU A 123 -3.44 -6.04 -5.73
C LEU A 123 -4.93 -6.04 -5.33
N ARG A 124 -5.48 -4.88 -4.97
CA ARG A 124 -6.89 -4.75 -4.61
C ARG A 124 -7.82 -4.88 -5.83
N ARG A 125 -7.43 -4.27 -6.96
CA ARG A 125 -8.27 -4.22 -8.17
C ARG A 125 -8.19 -5.49 -9.01
N CYS A 126 -7.00 -6.07 -9.17
CA CYS A 126 -6.78 -7.19 -10.07
C CYS A 126 -6.91 -8.51 -9.31
N HIS A 127 -7.79 -9.41 -9.79
CA HIS A 127 -8.01 -10.77 -9.26
C HIS A 127 -8.33 -10.88 -7.76
N ARG A 128 -8.69 -9.77 -7.11
CA ARG A 128 -9.00 -9.71 -5.67
C ARG A 128 -7.90 -10.36 -4.82
N PHE A 129 -6.62 -10.02 -5.05
CA PHE A 129 -5.51 -10.51 -4.22
C PHE A 129 -5.58 -9.99 -2.77
N LEU A 130 -6.36 -8.95 -2.51
CA LEU A 130 -6.66 -8.43 -1.18
C LEU A 130 -8.18 -8.30 -0.91
N PRO A 131 -8.93 -9.41 -0.71
CA PRO A 131 -10.40 -9.34 -0.54
C PRO A 131 -10.88 -9.14 0.91
N CYS A 132 -9.98 -8.95 1.87
CA CYS A 132 -10.26 -9.12 3.30
C CYS A 132 -10.69 -7.83 4.04
N GLU A 133 -11.45 -8.01 5.13
CA GLU A 133 -12.01 -6.94 5.99
C GLU A 133 -11.64 -7.07 7.49
N ASN A 134 -10.88 -8.10 7.87
CA ASN A 134 -10.56 -8.42 9.28
C ASN A 134 -9.13 -7.99 9.69
N LYS A 135 -8.87 -7.93 11.01
CA LYS A 135 -7.57 -7.57 11.61
C LYS A 135 -6.63 -8.78 11.84
N SER A 136 -5.32 -8.58 11.79
CA SER A 136 -4.26 -9.58 12.06
C SER A 136 -3.56 -9.33 13.40
N LYS A 137 -3.44 -10.38 14.21
CA LYS A 137 -2.73 -10.33 15.49
C LYS A 137 -1.22 -10.10 15.33
N ALA A 138 -0.59 -10.65 14.29
CA ALA A 138 0.83 -10.39 14.05
C ALA A 138 1.08 -8.91 13.72
N VAL A 139 0.16 -8.29 12.98
CA VAL A 139 0.26 -6.85 12.69
C VAL A 139 0.04 -6.01 13.95
N GLU A 140 -0.90 -6.38 14.82
CA GLU A 140 -1.06 -5.73 16.13
C GLU A 140 0.21 -5.80 16.98
N GLN A 141 0.93 -6.92 16.95
CA GLN A 141 2.21 -7.07 17.65
C GLN A 141 3.29 -6.15 17.06
N VAL A 142 3.42 -6.10 15.73
CA VAL A 142 4.36 -5.19 15.06
C VAL A 142 4.08 -3.74 15.46
N LYS A 143 2.81 -3.31 15.39
CA LYS A 143 2.39 -1.96 15.80
C LYS A 143 2.71 -1.69 17.27
N SER A 144 2.48 -2.68 18.15
CA SER A 144 2.80 -2.56 19.57
C SER A 144 4.30 -2.36 19.81
N VAL A 145 5.16 -3.12 19.11
CA VAL A 145 6.62 -2.98 19.23
C VAL A 145 7.08 -1.64 18.64
N PHE A 146 6.60 -1.28 17.45
CA PHE A 146 6.90 0.01 16.83
C PHE A 146 6.60 1.19 17.77
N ASN A 147 5.39 1.23 18.35
CA ASN A 147 4.99 2.29 19.26
C ASN A 147 5.86 2.36 20.52
N LYS A 148 6.32 1.21 21.04
CA LYS A 148 7.24 1.17 22.18
C LYS A 148 8.63 1.71 21.84
N LEU A 149 9.05 1.61 20.58
CA LEU A 149 10.36 2.08 20.11
C LEU A 149 10.39 3.59 19.80
N GLN A 150 9.22 4.25 19.77
CA GLN A 150 9.10 5.69 19.49
C GLN A 150 9.84 6.04 18.18
N ASP A 151 10.66 7.09 18.19
CA ASP A 151 11.45 7.56 17.04
C ASP A 151 12.35 6.47 16.44
N LYS A 152 12.96 5.62 17.30
CA LYS A 152 13.76 4.48 16.85
C LYS A 152 12.94 3.46 16.07
N GLY A 153 11.64 3.39 16.33
CA GLY A 153 10.70 2.56 15.58
C GLY A 153 10.64 2.94 14.11
N VAL A 154 10.75 4.22 13.78
CA VAL A 154 10.73 4.72 12.40
C VAL A 154 11.97 4.25 11.65
N TYR A 155 13.15 4.47 12.23
CA TYR A 155 14.41 3.98 11.67
C TYR A 155 14.40 2.47 11.47
N LYS A 156 13.88 1.74 12.47
CA LYS A 156 13.78 0.29 12.42
C LYS A 156 12.84 -0.22 11.32
N ALA A 157 11.64 0.34 11.25
CA ALA A 157 10.65 -0.07 10.26
C ALA A 157 11.13 0.23 8.84
N MET A 158 11.80 1.36 8.64
CA MET A 158 12.36 1.73 7.35
C MET A 158 13.63 0.93 7.01
N SER A 159 14.49 0.60 7.98
CA SER A 159 15.69 -0.22 7.74
C SER A 159 15.34 -1.65 7.31
N GLU A 160 14.19 -2.18 7.77
CA GLU A 160 13.66 -3.51 7.45
C GLU A 160 12.66 -3.53 6.27
N PHE A 161 12.52 -2.44 5.50
CA PHE A 161 11.53 -2.40 4.43
C PHE A 161 11.80 -3.43 3.31
N ASP A 162 13.04 -3.85 3.08
CA ASP A 162 13.34 -4.94 2.14
C ASP A 162 12.82 -6.30 2.62
N ILE A 163 12.85 -6.56 3.93
CA ILE A 163 12.19 -7.73 4.55
C ILE A 163 10.70 -7.69 4.26
N PHE A 164 10.06 -6.52 4.42
CA PHE A 164 8.65 -6.36 4.09
C PHE A 164 8.38 -6.67 2.61
N ILE A 165 9.19 -6.17 1.67
CA ILE A 165 9.05 -6.48 0.23
C ILE A 165 9.13 -8.00 -0.01
N ASN A 166 10.06 -8.69 0.66
CA ASN A 166 10.19 -10.14 0.54
C ASN A 166 8.94 -10.88 1.04
N TYR A 167 8.29 -10.37 2.10
CA TYR A 167 7.04 -10.95 2.60
C TYR A 167 5.88 -10.74 1.62
N ILE A 168 5.80 -9.58 0.97
CA ILE A 168 4.84 -9.35 -0.14
C ILE A 168 5.05 -10.39 -1.25
N GLU A 169 6.30 -10.60 -1.67
CA GLU A 169 6.63 -11.57 -2.73
C GLU A 169 6.23 -13.00 -2.36
N ALA A 170 6.44 -13.39 -1.10
CA ALA A 170 6.04 -14.71 -0.59
C ALA A 170 4.52 -14.91 -0.60
N TYR A 171 3.75 -13.92 -0.16
CA TYR A 171 2.28 -13.97 -0.20
C TYR A 171 1.77 -14.08 -1.64
N MET A 172 2.31 -13.26 -2.55
CA MET A 172 1.95 -13.28 -3.96
C MET A 172 2.23 -14.61 -4.64
N THR A 173 3.42 -15.16 -4.41
CA THR A 173 3.82 -16.48 -4.92
C THR A 173 2.85 -17.57 -4.45
N THR A 174 2.39 -17.49 -3.19
CA THR A 174 1.42 -18.44 -2.64
C THR A 174 0.06 -18.31 -3.33
N LYS A 175 -0.39 -17.09 -3.63
CA LYS A 175 -1.67 -16.84 -4.33
C LYS A 175 -1.65 -17.15 -5.82
N MET A 176 -0.48 -17.20 -6.45
CA MET A 176 -0.34 -17.55 -7.86
C MET A 176 -0.20 -19.06 -8.11
N LYS A 177 0.21 -19.83 -7.09
CA LYS A 177 0.38 -21.29 -7.18
C LYS A 177 -0.88 -22.09 -6.85
N ASN A 178 -1.85 -21.46 -6.18
CA ASN A 178 -3.15 -22.03 -5.81
C ASN A 178 -4.25 -21.49 -6.69
#